data_AF-A0A2V8XVW6-F1
#
_entry.id   AF-A0A2V8XVW6-F1
#
_cell.length_a   1.000
_cell.length_b   1.000
_cell.length_c   1.000
_cell.angle_alpha   90.00
_cell.angle_beta   90.00
_cell.angle_gamma   90.00
#
_symmetry.space_group_name_H-M   'P 1'
#
loop_
_entity.id
_entity.type
_entity.pdbx_description
1 polymer ?
#
loop_
_entity_poly.entity_id
_entity_poly.type
_entity_poly.pdbx_seq_one_letter_code
_entity_poly.pdbx_strand_id
1 'polypeptide(L)'
;MEFALRLDVEDFAGLWFEPQQPPVPHALGRLAGNNRLRFHGQPALWRAPVKAFGAALAVCVLLLAVSVVLGQSQNSDKSSASPTPKYDPDIYAELQKAPQKARERSNPLENDPNAAAAGAVLFEQHCAECHGKSAEGSRKAPSLRAPEVQNATPGALFWLLTNGVVRKKMPVWSKLPEPQRWQLVRYLKSLSVSVPVAESPAAKP
;
A
#
# COMPACT_ATOMS: atom_id res chain seq x y z
N MET A 1 3.30 -46.04 -32.32
CA MET A 1 3.50 -44.94 -33.29
C MET A 1 3.26 -43.66 -32.53
N GLU A 2 4.30 -43.16 -31.86
CA GLU A 2 4.28 -41.94 -31.06
C GLU A 2 5.08 -40.87 -31.80
N PHE A 3 4.46 -39.74 -32.12
CA PHE A 3 5.16 -38.53 -32.53
C PHE A 3 5.10 -37.54 -31.36
N ALA A 4 6.17 -37.49 -30.59
CA ALA A 4 6.41 -36.43 -29.62
C ALA A 4 7.12 -35.28 -30.34
N LEU A 5 6.39 -34.19 -30.60
CA LEU A 5 6.99 -32.93 -31.02
C LEU A 5 7.59 -32.25 -29.79
N ARG A 6 8.92 -32.34 -29.64
CA ARG A 6 9.69 -31.42 -28.81
C ARG A 6 9.77 -30.09 -29.55
N LEU A 7 9.26 -29.03 -28.94
CA LEU A 7 9.58 -27.65 -29.31
C LEU A 7 10.84 -27.26 -28.54
N ASP A 8 11.95 -27.13 -29.26
CA ASP A 8 13.23 -26.68 -28.71
C ASP A 8 13.25 -25.15 -28.53
N VAL A 9 13.96 -24.71 -27.51
CA VAL A 9 14.05 -23.29 -27.10
C VAL A 9 14.79 -22.41 -28.13
N GLU A 10 15.44 -23.03 -29.12
CA GLU A 10 16.20 -22.37 -30.18
C GLU A 10 15.31 -21.73 -31.26
N ASP A 11 14.03 -22.11 -31.34
CA ASP A 11 13.08 -21.55 -32.32
C ASP A 11 12.69 -20.08 -32.02
N PHE A 12 13.03 -19.58 -30.82
CA PHE A 12 12.71 -18.23 -30.37
C PHE A 12 13.91 -17.26 -30.42
N ALA A 13 15.09 -17.70 -30.85
CA ALA A 13 16.31 -16.88 -30.91
C ALA A 13 16.32 -15.79 -32.01
N GLY A 14 15.27 -15.72 -32.84
CA GLY A 14 15.10 -14.73 -33.90
C GLY A 14 14.11 -13.60 -33.61
N LEU A 15 13.38 -13.63 -32.49
CA LEU A 15 12.35 -12.64 -32.18
C LEU A 15 12.91 -11.46 -31.39
N TRP A 16 13.73 -10.65 -32.05
CA TRP A 16 14.21 -9.39 -31.52
C TRP A 16 13.11 -8.32 -31.72
N PHE A 17 12.67 -7.70 -30.63
CA PHE A 17 11.78 -6.56 -30.65
C PHE A 17 12.58 -5.31 -31.06
N GLU A 18 12.43 -4.89 -32.31
CA GLU A 18 12.95 -3.61 -32.82
C GLU A 18 12.12 -2.45 -32.22
N PRO A 19 12.71 -1.54 -31.42
CA PRO A 19 11.98 -0.37 -30.93
C PRO A 19 11.76 0.62 -32.09
N GLN A 20 10.58 0.60 -32.69
CA GLN A 20 10.16 1.60 -33.68
C GLN A 20 9.88 2.94 -32.98
N GLN A 21 10.91 3.78 -32.81
CA GLN A 21 10.70 5.20 -32.56
C GLN A 21 10.46 5.92 -33.90
N PRO A 22 9.31 6.59 -34.12
CA PRO A 22 9.12 7.36 -35.33
C PRO A 22 10.06 8.58 -35.35
N PRO A 23 10.65 8.93 -36.50
CA PRO A 23 11.47 10.12 -36.62
C PRO A 23 10.58 11.36 -36.50
N VAL A 24 10.77 12.15 -35.43
CA VAL A 24 10.23 13.50 -35.35
C VAL A 24 11.05 14.41 -36.28
N PRO A 25 10.45 15.02 -37.32
CA PRO A 25 11.17 16.02 -38.09
C PRO A 25 11.37 17.28 -37.24
N HIS A 26 12.62 17.54 -36.86
CA HIS A 26 13.08 18.87 -36.51
C HIS A 26 13.00 19.75 -37.76
N ALA A 27 11.89 20.47 -37.94
CA ALA A 27 11.78 21.48 -38.99
C ALA A 27 11.03 22.72 -38.51
N LEU A 28 11.82 23.79 -38.39
CA LEU A 28 11.49 25.18 -38.71
C LEU A 28 10.64 25.97 -37.70
N GLY A 29 11.36 26.67 -36.84
CA GLY A 29 10.89 27.86 -36.15
C GLY A 29 12.03 28.80 -35.77
N ARG A 30 12.90 29.18 -36.74
CA ARG A 30 13.76 30.36 -36.56
C ARG A 30 12.88 31.61 -36.69
N LEU A 31 12.39 32.12 -35.56
CA LEU A 31 11.96 33.51 -35.47
C LEU A 31 13.17 34.35 -35.07
N ALA A 32 13.79 34.94 -36.10
CA ALA A 32 14.59 36.14 -35.95
C ALA A 32 13.66 37.27 -35.46
N GLY A 33 14.12 38.03 -34.47
CA GLY A 33 13.41 39.24 -34.07
C GLY A 33 13.73 39.69 -32.65
N ASN A 34 14.95 40.19 -32.45
CA ASN A 34 15.26 41.05 -31.31
C ASN A 34 14.35 42.28 -31.36
N ASN A 35 13.18 42.23 -30.71
CA ASN A 35 12.39 43.42 -30.42
C ASN A 35 13.03 44.18 -29.25
N ARG A 36 14.14 44.87 -29.56
CA ARG A 36 14.56 46.04 -28.79
C ARG A 36 13.57 47.16 -29.09
N LEU A 37 12.49 47.23 -28.33
CA LEU A 37 11.63 48.40 -28.27
C LEU A 37 12.45 49.57 -27.72
N ARG A 38 12.97 50.43 -28.60
CA ARG A 38 13.47 51.76 -28.25
C ARG A 38 12.27 52.69 -28.09
N PHE A 39 11.95 53.06 -26.86
CA PHE A 39 11.06 54.19 -26.59
C PHE A 39 11.83 55.49 -26.81
N HIS A 40 11.44 56.25 -27.84
CA HIS A 40 11.84 57.64 -27.99
C HIS A 40 11.05 58.51 -27.02
N GLY A 41 11.76 59.25 -26.17
CA GLY A 41 11.29 60.51 -25.57
C GLY A 41 10.12 60.43 -24.60
N GLN A 42 10.40 60.08 -23.34
CA GLN A 42 9.58 60.53 -22.21
C GLN A 42 10.53 60.90 -21.06
N PRO A 43 10.44 62.13 -20.49
CA PRO A 43 11.26 62.48 -19.34
C PRO A 43 10.88 61.62 -18.14
N ALA A 44 11.90 61.20 -17.38
CA ALA A 44 11.79 60.37 -16.19
C ALA A 44 10.97 61.09 -15.11
N LEU A 45 9.66 60.88 -15.12
CA LEU A 45 8.77 61.33 -14.07
C LEU A 45 8.56 60.21 -13.05
N TRP A 46 9.31 60.39 -11.96
CA TRP A 46 8.92 60.12 -10.58
C TRP A 46 8.95 58.67 -10.04
N ARG A 47 9.64 58.57 -8.90
CA ARG A 47 9.61 57.45 -7.95
C ARG A 47 8.23 57.37 -7.27
N ALA A 48 7.87 56.12 -6.89
CA ALA A 48 6.71 55.67 -6.10
C ALA A 48 5.48 55.27 -6.94
N PRO A 49 5.36 53.96 -7.30
CA PRO A 49 4.80 53.01 -6.32
C PRO A 49 5.41 51.58 -6.37
N VAL A 50 6.58 51.36 -6.97
CA VAL A 50 7.16 50.00 -7.07
C VAL A 50 7.63 49.39 -5.74
N LYS A 51 7.97 50.21 -4.74
CA LYS A 51 8.33 49.70 -3.40
C LYS A 51 7.14 49.15 -2.62
N ALA A 52 5.92 49.65 -2.88
CA ALA A 52 4.71 49.23 -2.18
C ALA A 52 4.26 47.83 -2.62
N PHE A 53 4.38 47.51 -3.91
CA PHE A 53 4.04 46.18 -4.44
C PHE A 53 5.02 45.09 -4.01
N GLY A 54 6.33 45.40 -3.95
CA GLY A 54 7.34 44.45 -3.46
C GLY A 54 7.18 44.12 -1.97
N ALA A 55 6.86 45.12 -1.14
CA ALA A 55 6.58 44.92 0.28
C ALA A 55 5.29 44.11 0.51
N ALA A 56 4.22 44.40 -0.24
CA ALA A 56 2.96 43.66 -0.13
C ALA A 56 3.09 42.18 -0.50
N LEU A 57 3.84 41.85 -1.58
CA LEU A 57 4.09 40.46 -1.96
C LEU A 57 4.94 39.71 -0.94
N ALA A 58 5.99 40.35 -0.39
CA ALA A 58 6.81 39.74 0.66
C ALA A 58 5.99 39.47 1.94
N VAL A 59 5.10 40.39 2.33
CA VAL A 59 4.19 40.21 3.47
C VAL A 59 3.20 39.08 3.20
N CYS A 60 2.61 38.99 2.00
CA CYS A 60 1.72 37.87 1.66
C CYS A 60 2.44 36.51 1.69
N VAL A 61 3.66 36.42 1.16
CA VAL A 61 4.45 35.17 1.19
C VAL A 61 4.84 34.79 2.62
N LEU A 62 5.21 35.76 3.45
CA LEU A 62 5.47 35.53 4.88
C LEU A 62 4.21 35.08 5.63
N LEU A 63 3.06 35.71 5.38
CA LEU A 63 1.79 35.31 6.00
C LEU A 63 1.35 33.91 5.56
N LEU A 64 1.54 33.54 4.30
CA LEU A 64 1.27 32.19 3.81
C LEU A 64 2.24 31.16 4.42
N ALA A 65 3.53 31.47 4.51
CA ALA A 65 4.52 30.59 5.15
C ALA A 65 4.21 30.40 6.64
N VAL A 66 3.85 31.46 7.36
CA VAL A 66 3.41 31.40 8.77
C VAL A 66 2.12 30.59 8.91
N SER A 67 1.16 30.75 7.98
CA SER A 67 -0.09 29.97 7.99
C SER A 67 0.16 28.47 7.73
N VAL A 68 1.11 28.13 6.85
CA VAL A 68 1.50 26.74 6.59
C VAL A 68 2.22 26.13 7.79
N VAL A 69 3.14 26.86 8.42
CA VAL A 69 3.86 26.40 9.63
C VAL A 69 2.90 26.22 10.81
N LEU A 70 1.99 27.17 11.04
CA LEU A 70 0.96 27.05 12.09
C LEU A 70 -0.10 25.98 11.76
N GLY A 71 -0.38 25.76 10.48
CA GLY A 71 -1.28 24.70 10.00
C GLY A 71 -0.73 23.29 10.27
N GLN A 72 0.58 23.08 10.11
CA GLN A 72 1.24 21.81 10.44
C GLN A 72 1.29 21.55 11.95
N SER A 73 1.45 22.62 12.76
CA SER A 73 1.48 22.50 14.23
C SER A 73 0.15 21.99 14.79
N GLN A 74 -0.99 22.47 14.28
CA GLN A 74 -2.31 22.02 14.74
C GLN A 74 -2.70 20.60 14.28
N ASN A 75 -2.05 20.08 13.24
CA ASN A 75 -2.30 18.72 12.76
C ASN A 75 -1.61 17.66 13.65
N SER A 76 -0.64 18.09 14.46
CA SER A 76 0.13 17.22 15.37
C SER A 76 -0.63 16.92 16.68
N ASP A 77 -1.45 17.87 17.14
CA ASP A 77 -2.17 17.76 18.43
C ASP A 77 -3.55 17.05 18.30
N LYS A 78 -4.02 16.81 17.07
CA LYS A 78 -5.24 16.04 16.79
C LYS A 78 -5.00 14.55 16.53
N SER A 79 -3.83 14.02 16.89
CA SER A 79 -3.74 12.63 17.33
C SER A 79 -4.15 12.56 18.81
N SER A 80 -5.39 12.96 19.09
CA SER A 80 -6.01 12.66 20.37
C SER A 80 -6.03 11.15 20.52
N ALA A 81 -5.27 10.65 21.49
CA ALA A 81 -5.30 9.30 21.97
C ALA A 81 -6.77 8.85 22.05
N SER A 82 -7.21 8.03 21.08
CA SER A 82 -8.41 7.23 21.28
C SER A 82 -8.15 6.36 22.50
N PRO A 83 -9.14 6.16 23.39
CA PRO A 83 -9.02 5.15 24.43
C PRO A 83 -8.65 3.86 23.72
N THR A 84 -7.43 3.35 23.91
CA THR A 84 -7.05 2.04 23.40
C THR A 84 -8.05 1.08 24.01
N PRO A 85 -8.89 0.38 23.20
CA PRO A 85 -9.73 -0.67 23.74
C PRO A 85 -8.80 -1.60 24.52
N LYS A 86 -9.12 -1.88 25.79
CA LYS A 86 -8.39 -2.88 26.56
C LYS A 86 -8.34 -4.15 25.70
N TYR A 87 -7.14 -4.72 25.56
CA TYR A 87 -6.95 -5.95 24.80
C TYR A 87 -7.91 -7.01 25.32
N ASP A 88 -8.78 -7.48 24.44
CA ASP A 88 -9.80 -8.50 24.71
C ASP A 88 -9.57 -9.67 23.74
N PRO A 89 -9.06 -10.82 24.22
CA PRO A 89 -8.77 -11.97 23.37
C PRO A 89 -10.04 -12.60 22.77
N ASP A 90 -11.22 -12.39 23.38
CA ASP A 90 -12.48 -12.97 22.90
C ASP A 90 -12.92 -12.40 21.55
N ILE A 91 -12.36 -11.25 21.15
CA ILE A 91 -12.56 -10.68 19.82
C ILE A 91 -12.11 -11.67 18.73
N TYR A 92 -11.10 -12.49 19.01
CA TYR A 92 -10.50 -13.47 18.08
C TYR A 92 -11.12 -14.87 18.15
N ALA A 93 -12.14 -15.10 18.99
CA ALA A 93 -12.75 -16.42 19.18
C ALA A 93 -13.29 -17.07 17.90
N GLU A 94 -13.57 -16.29 16.85
CA GLU A 94 -14.01 -16.79 15.54
C GLU A 94 -12.95 -17.67 14.85
N LEU A 95 -11.65 -17.46 15.12
CA LEU A 95 -10.58 -18.30 14.57
C LEU A 95 -10.70 -19.76 15.03
N GLN A 96 -11.21 -19.99 16.24
CA GLN A 96 -11.38 -21.33 16.81
C GLN A 96 -12.56 -22.10 16.21
N LYS A 97 -13.46 -21.42 15.48
CA LYS A 97 -14.60 -22.05 14.83
C LYS A 97 -14.25 -22.74 13.50
N ALA A 98 -13.03 -22.55 13.00
CA ALA A 98 -12.56 -23.25 11.81
C ALA A 98 -12.59 -24.78 12.05
N PRO A 99 -13.23 -25.57 11.17
CA PRO A 99 -13.29 -27.02 11.32
C PRO A 99 -11.89 -27.63 11.24
N GLN A 100 -11.68 -28.79 11.87
CA GLN A 100 -10.38 -29.47 11.90
C GLN A 100 -9.77 -29.64 10.49
N LYS A 101 -10.57 -30.13 9.52
CA LYS A 101 -10.15 -30.27 8.13
C LYS A 101 -9.59 -28.97 7.52
N ALA A 102 -10.13 -27.81 7.90
CA ALA A 102 -9.60 -26.53 7.44
C ALA A 102 -8.30 -26.17 8.17
N ARG A 103 -8.22 -26.43 9.48
CA ARG A 103 -7.03 -26.11 10.29
C ARG A 103 -5.79 -26.91 9.87
N GLU A 104 -5.97 -28.13 9.38
CA GLU A 104 -4.92 -29.02 8.86
C GLU A 104 -4.40 -28.60 7.48
N ARG A 105 -5.07 -27.65 6.81
CA ARG A 105 -4.70 -27.23 5.46
C ARG A 105 -3.52 -26.26 5.50
N SER A 106 -2.43 -26.66 4.86
CA SER A 106 -1.23 -25.83 4.67
C SER A 106 -1.40 -24.82 3.52
N ASN A 107 -0.60 -23.75 3.53
CA ASN A 107 -0.58 -22.79 2.44
C ASN A 107 0.29 -23.33 1.29
N PRO A 108 -0.27 -23.59 0.09
CA PRO A 108 0.53 -24.06 -1.05
C PRO A 108 1.55 -23.03 -1.55
N LEU A 109 1.40 -21.75 -1.17
CA LEU A 109 2.27 -20.64 -1.56
C LEU A 109 3.23 -20.22 -0.43
N GLU A 110 3.42 -21.06 0.59
CA GLU A 110 4.25 -20.73 1.76
C GLU A 110 5.71 -20.39 1.39
N ASN A 111 6.26 -21.12 0.43
CA ASN A 111 7.65 -20.98 -0.02
C ASN A 111 7.82 -20.01 -1.21
N ASP A 112 6.74 -19.36 -1.67
CA ASP A 112 6.82 -18.39 -2.76
C ASP A 112 7.13 -16.99 -2.22
N PRO A 113 8.31 -16.40 -2.54
CA PRO A 113 8.66 -15.06 -2.07
C PRO A 113 7.76 -13.97 -2.66
N ASN A 114 7.18 -14.18 -3.84
CA ASN A 114 6.31 -13.22 -4.49
C ASN A 114 4.89 -13.25 -3.91
N ALA A 115 4.47 -14.36 -3.30
CA ALA A 115 3.13 -14.51 -2.75
C ALA A 115 2.84 -13.54 -1.59
N ALA A 116 3.85 -13.21 -0.77
CA ALA A 116 3.71 -12.21 0.29
C ALA A 116 3.51 -10.80 -0.29
N ALA A 117 4.27 -10.43 -1.33
CA ALA A 117 4.16 -9.14 -1.99
C ALA A 117 2.80 -8.98 -2.70
N ALA A 118 2.34 -10.01 -3.42
CA ALA A 118 1.01 -10.04 -4.02
C ALA A 118 -0.11 -9.94 -2.95
N GLY A 119 0.07 -10.64 -1.83
CA GLY A 119 -0.84 -10.57 -0.69
C GLY A 119 -0.91 -9.19 -0.05
N ALA A 120 0.20 -8.44 -0.01
CA ALA A 120 0.24 -7.08 0.50
C ALA A 120 -0.63 -6.13 -0.35
N VAL A 121 -0.56 -6.25 -1.68
CA VAL A 121 -1.38 -5.46 -2.61
C VAL A 121 -2.86 -5.77 -2.42
N LEU A 122 -3.22 -7.05 -2.32
CA LEU A 122 -4.61 -7.47 -2.06
C LEU A 122 -5.10 -6.96 -0.70
N PHE A 123 -4.24 -6.97 0.32
CA PHE A 123 -4.57 -6.48 1.65
C PHE A 123 -4.89 -4.98 1.62
N GLU A 124 -4.08 -4.19 0.91
CA GLU A 124 -4.33 -2.75 0.77
C GLU A 124 -5.67 -2.47 0.07
N GLN A 125 -6.01 -3.25 -0.95
CA GLN A 125 -7.25 -3.09 -1.72
C GLN A 125 -8.51 -3.49 -0.95
N HIS A 126 -8.42 -4.46 -0.04
CA HIS A 126 -9.60 -5.13 0.51
C HIS A 126 -9.73 -5.12 2.03
N CYS A 127 -8.62 -5.01 2.75
CA CYS A 127 -8.58 -5.27 4.19
C CYS A 127 -8.16 -4.04 5.01
N ALA A 128 -7.27 -3.21 4.45
CA ALA A 128 -6.67 -2.06 5.12
C ALA A 128 -7.68 -1.01 5.59
N GLU A 129 -8.82 -0.87 4.90
CA GLU A 129 -9.86 0.10 5.27
C GLU A 129 -10.44 -0.14 6.68
N CYS A 130 -10.49 -1.40 7.10
CA CYS A 130 -11.02 -1.81 8.40
C CYS A 130 -9.91 -2.18 9.38
N HIS A 131 -8.88 -2.90 8.93
CA HIS A 131 -7.81 -3.40 9.79
C HIS A 131 -6.61 -2.46 9.91
N GLY A 132 -6.64 -1.30 9.25
CA GLY A 132 -5.53 -0.34 9.22
C GLY A 132 -4.47 -0.71 8.18
N LYS A 133 -3.72 0.29 7.71
CA LYS A 133 -2.70 0.10 6.65
C LYS A 133 -1.59 -0.85 7.08
N SER A 134 -1.16 -0.78 8.34
CA SER A 134 -0.14 -1.69 8.88
C SER A 134 -0.72 -2.97 9.49
N ALA A 135 -2.04 -3.22 9.32
CA ALA A 135 -2.78 -4.30 9.96
C ALA A 135 -2.79 -4.24 11.51
N GLU A 136 -2.55 -3.06 12.08
CA GLU A 136 -2.51 -2.84 13.54
C GLU A 136 -3.89 -2.81 14.20
N GLY A 137 -4.96 -2.81 13.42
CA GLY A 137 -6.33 -2.67 13.88
C GLY A 137 -6.80 -1.23 13.86
N SER A 138 -8.12 -1.05 13.94
CA SER A 138 -8.74 0.27 14.04
C SER A 138 -10.03 0.19 14.87
N ARG A 139 -10.75 1.30 15.00
CA ARG A 139 -12.09 1.29 15.60
C ARG A 139 -13.09 0.41 14.83
N LYS A 140 -12.84 0.09 13.56
CA LYS A 140 -13.70 -0.75 12.71
C LYS A 140 -13.44 -2.25 12.89
N ALA A 141 -12.20 -2.67 13.13
CA ALA A 141 -11.81 -4.07 13.16
C ALA A 141 -10.53 -4.31 13.99
N PRO A 142 -10.35 -5.52 14.56
CA PRO A 142 -9.21 -5.82 15.43
C PRO A 142 -7.87 -5.85 14.69
N SER A 143 -6.80 -5.86 15.47
CA SER A 143 -5.44 -6.03 14.98
C SER A 143 -5.24 -7.41 14.37
N LEU A 144 -4.62 -7.46 13.19
CA LEU A 144 -4.21 -8.75 12.61
C LEU A 144 -2.79 -9.13 13.01
N ARG A 145 -2.09 -8.25 13.76
CA ARG A 145 -0.78 -8.55 14.37
C ARG A 145 -0.90 -9.19 15.75
N ALA A 146 -2.11 -9.33 16.27
CA ALA A 146 -2.35 -9.96 17.56
C ALA A 146 -1.87 -11.43 17.58
N PRO A 147 -1.38 -11.92 18.73
CA PRO A 147 -0.81 -13.26 18.84
C PRO A 147 -1.80 -14.35 18.42
N GLU A 148 -3.09 -14.18 18.65
CA GLU A 148 -4.13 -15.14 18.23
C GLU A 148 -4.18 -15.31 16.72
N VAL A 149 -4.04 -14.21 15.97
CA VAL A 149 -4.03 -14.23 14.50
C VAL A 149 -2.71 -14.80 13.99
N GLN A 150 -1.59 -14.39 14.60
CA GLN A 150 -0.27 -14.84 14.19
C GLN A 150 -0.02 -16.32 14.52
N ASN A 151 -0.60 -16.84 15.60
CA ASN A 151 -0.51 -18.25 16.00
C ASN A 151 -1.57 -19.15 15.34
N ALA A 152 -2.62 -18.58 14.74
CA ALA A 152 -3.63 -19.37 14.03
C ALA A 152 -3.03 -20.12 12.83
N THR A 153 -3.49 -21.33 12.54
CA THR A 153 -2.95 -22.09 11.39
C THR A 153 -3.29 -21.39 10.06
N PRO A 154 -2.47 -21.54 9.00
CA PRO A 154 -2.76 -20.93 7.70
C PRO A 154 -4.15 -21.29 7.17
N GLY A 155 -4.57 -22.55 7.34
CA GLY A 155 -5.88 -23.02 6.95
C GLY A 155 -7.04 -22.45 7.78
N ALA A 156 -6.83 -22.14 9.07
CA ALA A 156 -7.82 -21.43 9.88
C ALA A 156 -8.04 -20.00 9.37
N LEU A 157 -6.95 -19.28 9.05
CA LEU A 157 -7.01 -17.95 8.47
C LEU A 157 -7.69 -17.98 7.09
N PHE A 158 -7.34 -18.95 6.25
CA PHE A 158 -7.97 -19.14 4.94
C PHE A 158 -9.48 -19.38 5.10
N TRP A 159 -9.89 -20.24 6.03
CA TRP A 159 -11.30 -20.51 6.29
C TRP A 159 -12.03 -19.27 6.78
N LEU A 160 -11.47 -18.53 7.74
CA LEU A 160 -12.09 -17.31 8.24
C LEU A 160 -12.23 -16.24 7.14
N LEU A 161 -11.19 -16.05 6.33
CA LEU A 161 -11.23 -15.15 5.18
C LEU A 161 -12.32 -15.56 4.18
N THR A 162 -12.46 -16.86 3.93
CA THR A 162 -13.44 -17.42 3.00
C THR A 162 -14.87 -17.19 3.45
N ASN A 163 -15.15 -17.33 4.74
CA ASN A 163 -16.50 -17.28 5.31
C ASN A 163 -16.87 -15.91 5.87
N GLY A 164 -15.88 -15.04 6.14
CA GLY A 164 -16.06 -13.79 6.83
C GLY A 164 -16.57 -13.96 8.26
N VAL A 165 -16.88 -12.83 8.90
CA VAL A 165 -17.60 -12.77 10.18
C VAL A 165 -18.74 -11.78 10.01
N VAL A 166 -19.76 -12.20 9.25
CA VAL A 166 -20.86 -11.32 8.80
C VAL A 166 -21.57 -10.65 9.97
N ARG A 167 -21.77 -11.37 11.08
CA ARG A 167 -22.36 -10.81 12.32
C ARG A 167 -21.53 -9.67 12.93
N LYS A 168 -20.21 -9.69 12.74
CA LYS A 168 -19.28 -8.63 13.15
C LYS A 168 -18.86 -7.72 11.99
N LYS A 169 -19.63 -7.71 10.89
CA LYS A 169 -19.41 -6.87 9.68
C LYS A 169 -18.12 -7.15 8.90
N MET A 170 -17.44 -8.28 9.13
CA MET A 170 -16.33 -8.72 8.26
C MET A 170 -16.91 -9.41 7.01
N PRO A 171 -16.62 -8.92 5.79
CA PRO A 171 -17.15 -9.50 4.55
C PRO A 171 -16.66 -10.92 4.27
N VAL A 172 -17.36 -11.59 3.36
CA VAL A 172 -17.04 -12.92 2.83
C VAL A 172 -16.17 -12.77 1.58
N TRP A 173 -15.03 -13.46 1.52
CA TRP A 173 -14.08 -13.34 0.39
C TRP A 173 -14.02 -14.57 -0.51
N SER A 174 -15.03 -15.44 -0.48
CA SER A 174 -15.12 -16.62 -1.36
C SER A 174 -15.11 -16.29 -2.86
N LYS A 175 -15.48 -15.06 -3.25
CA LYS A 175 -15.38 -14.55 -4.63
C LYS A 175 -13.95 -14.25 -5.07
N LEU A 176 -13.02 -14.01 -4.14
CA LEU A 176 -11.61 -13.92 -4.49
C LEU A 176 -11.10 -15.31 -4.88
N PRO A 177 -10.41 -15.44 -6.03
CA PRO A 177 -9.76 -16.68 -6.43
C PRO A 177 -8.95 -17.28 -5.29
N GLU A 178 -8.99 -18.59 -5.18
CA GLU A 178 -8.32 -19.30 -4.10
C GLU A 178 -6.82 -18.95 -3.97
N PRO A 179 -6.02 -18.85 -5.06
CA PRO A 179 -4.62 -18.42 -4.96
C PRO A 179 -4.46 -17.04 -4.31
N GLN A 180 -5.36 -16.09 -4.60
CA GLN A 180 -5.32 -14.74 -4.02
C GLN A 180 -5.62 -14.76 -2.51
N ARG A 181 -6.56 -15.61 -2.08
CA ARG A 181 -6.81 -15.83 -0.65
C ARG A 181 -5.59 -16.44 0.05
N TRP A 182 -4.86 -17.34 -0.60
CA TRP A 182 -3.62 -17.88 -0.05
C TRP A 182 -2.47 -16.85 -0.01
N GLN A 183 -2.39 -15.95 -0.98
CA GLN A 183 -1.46 -14.81 -0.95
C GLN A 183 -1.75 -13.88 0.23
N LEU A 184 -3.04 -13.58 0.50
CA LEU A 184 -3.44 -12.83 1.70
C LEU A 184 -2.98 -13.52 2.99
N VAL A 185 -3.20 -14.83 3.13
CA VAL A 185 -2.72 -15.60 4.29
C VAL A 185 -1.20 -15.55 4.40
N ARG A 186 -0.48 -15.65 3.28
CA ARG A 186 0.99 -15.57 3.25
C ARG A 186 1.49 -14.22 3.73
N TYR A 187 0.84 -13.14 3.29
CA TYR A 187 1.13 -11.79 3.74
C TYR A 187 0.86 -11.62 5.25
N LEU A 188 -0.30 -12.05 5.74
CA LEU A 188 -0.63 -11.95 7.17
C LEU A 188 0.40 -12.65 8.06
N LYS A 189 0.92 -13.80 7.62
CA LYS A 189 1.98 -14.54 8.32
C LYS A 189 3.33 -13.84 8.29
N SER A 190 3.62 -13.09 7.23
CA SER A 190 4.84 -12.26 7.17
C SER A 190 4.84 -11.08 8.15
N LEU A 191 3.68 -10.74 8.73
CA LEU A 191 3.56 -9.68 9.74
C LEU A 191 3.98 -10.14 11.14
N SER A 192 4.16 -11.44 11.36
CA SER A 192 4.71 -11.94 12.63
C SER A 192 6.13 -11.41 12.79
N VAL A 193 6.36 -10.69 13.89
CA VAL A 193 7.73 -10.56 14.40
C VAL A 193 8.10 -11.96 14.85
N SER A 194 9.17 -12.51 14.27
CA SER A 194 9.73 -13.80 14.69
C SER A 194 10.17 -13.70 16.15
N VAL A 195 9.26 -13.98 17.07
CA VAL A 195 9.64 -14.35 18.43
C VAL A 195 10.07 -15.80 18.30
N PRO A 196 11.36 -16.14 18.44
CA PRO A 196 11.78 -17.53 18.43
C PRO A 196 11.00 -18.24 19.53
N VAL A 197 10.27 -19.28 19.13
CA VAL A 197 9.50 -20.14 20.03
C VAL A 197 10.52 -20.74 21.01
N ALA A 198 10.55 -20.21 22.23
CA ALA A 198 11.22 -20.87 23.33
C ALA A 198 10.52 -22.21 23.52
N GLU A 199 11.30 -23.26 23.31
CA GLU A 199 11.00 -24.67 23.43
C GLU A 199 10.19 -24.95 24.70
N SER A 200 8.93 -25.34 24.53
CA SER A 200 8.09 -25.86 25.61
C SER A 200 8.68 -27.20 26.04
N PRO A 201 9.10 -27.38 27.32
CA PRO A 201 9.74 -28.62 27.73
C PRO A 201 8.71 -29.75 27.66
N ALA A 202 9.11 -30.82 26.98
CA ALA A 202 8.35 -32.04 26.81
C ALA A 202 7.81 -32.57 28.15
N ALA A 203 6.51 -32.86 28.16
CA ALA A 203 5.90 -33.68 29.20
C ALA A 203 6.56 -35.07 29.18
N LYS A 204 7.10 -35.47 30.32
CA LYS A 204 7.66 -36.82 30.54
C LYS A 204 6.51 -37.76 30.95
N PRO A 205 6.54 -39.04 30.52
CA PRO A 205 5.46 -40.01 30.78
C PRO A 205 5.22 -40.29 32.25
#